data_AF-A0A831LFF5-F1
#
_entry.id   AF-A0A831LFF5-F1
#
_cell.length_a   1.000
_cell.length_b   1.000
_cell.length_c   1.000
_cell.angle_alpha   90.00
_cell.angle_beta   90.00
_cell.angle_gamma   90.00
#
_symmetry.space_group_name_H-M   'P 1'
#
loop_
_entity.id
_entity.type
_entity.pdbx_description
1 polymer ?
#
loop_
_entity_poly.entity_id
_entity_poly.type
_entity_poly.pdbx_seq_one_letter_code
_entity_poly.pdbx_strand_id
1 'polypeptide(L)'
;MEFCERDPYLSKELIKERERFFTTTPELYYKTFEEINSVEKRFADYYIFTCVSQYYETSPLEVFLSKNLFKYNKKDQNILLGFRNDIFDIFNIVKVVVGSYFIAKNFTSNQEYKVWESNATYQIKEGDHVVGRILPYETDYALCNFNILCPKDFTYSLKRLQRNDPFKIIHSITPLMIEKEIYQACQNFNVEENSLEFVEKKLKHFLKKYLGKKAPSIKNLRKKINRITDPFPLMRELSGKFNFSSDDELIEFQKIFMDFWNLSSRDEFQGESPQEVNEQSMGPQERELILDLIRQIQSSINPDNFSNQEELDKAIKKCQDEWLQQPQEELDHKTPWEVISDERKRLGSPRKGFPISMTMTPLSCGMKEEYIDLTNLSKKDSPLAEDLEIFVNYFIKNRVKVTLKNKWIPFKHIKLIEEDFINKDSFISLGEEEKRGEEVSKRYIYFIDILSRAAKFIYTDKKGWIKVNVDHFKEFCEKSYGEKLFELFFIWVEKANWTKFLATNYWDNQAKEYQENFITLLYCIDEYRINRKIDMEEFVIKLYTPKKKEVKFSKSVLSDLASAIETILIEYLQWLGVVRTQKGDLFPGIKIKVIKKFWITPNGKKLINKMIDYYIKTGRM
;
A
#
# COMPACT_ATOMS: atom_id res chain seq x y z
N MET A 1 0.19 24.74 31.72
CA MET A 1 -1.13 24.10 31.83
C MET A 1 -2.14 25.01 32.51
N GLU A 2 -1.98 25.39 33.78
CA GLU A 2 -2.96 26.25 34.48
C GLU A 2 -3.31 27.56 33.74
N PHE A 3 -2.33 28.20 33.10
CA PHE A 3 -2.59 29.37 32.26
C PHE A 3 -3.55 29.05 31.10
N CYS A 4 -3.32 27.92 30.42
CA CYS A 4 -4.15 27.48 29.30
C CYS A 4 -5.58 27.16 29.74
N GLU A 5 -5.75 26.60 30.94
CA GLU A 5 -7.07 26.30 31.52
C GLU A 5 -7.87 27.58 31.83
N ARG A 6 -7.18 28.66 32.21
CA ARG A 6 -7.79 29.97 32.53
C ARG A 6 -8.03 30.84 31.30
N ASP A 7 -7.28 30.66 30.22
CA ASP A 7 -7.49 31.41 28.97
C ASP A 7 -8.72 30.85 28.22
N PRO A 8 -9.76 31.65 27.92
CA PRO A 8 -11.03 31.15 27.36
C PRO A 8 -10.92 30.42 26.02
N TYR A 9 -9.90 30.77 25.22
CA TYR A 9 -9.69 30.17 23.90
C TYR A 9 -8.82 28.92 24.01
N LEU A 10 -7.69 29.00 24.73
CA LEU A 10 -6.83 27.83 24.94
C LEU A 10 -7.51 26.74 25.78
N SER A 11 -8.42 27.08 26.68
CA SER A 11 -9.12 26.10 27.53
C SER A 11 -10.03 25.18 26.70
N LYS A 12 -10.72 25.74 25.69
CA LYS A 12 -11.54 24.96 24.76
C LYS A 12 -10.69 24.08 23.85
N GLU A 13 -9.59 24.62 23.34
CA GLU A 13 -8.65 23.87 22.48
C GLU A 13 -7.96 22.75 23.27
N LEU A 14 -7.59 23.01 24.52
CA LEU A 14 -6.98 22.03 25.42
C LEU A 14 -7.86 20.80 25.60
N ILE A 15 -9.16 20.97 25.87
CA ILE A 15 -10.11 19.85 26.03
C ILE A 15 -10.19 19.02 24.74
N LYS A 16 -10.36 19.70 23.60
CA LYS A 16 -10.51 19.04 22.29
C LYS A 16 -9.23 18.28 21.87
N GLU A 17 -8.06 18.88 22.06
CA GLU A 17 -6.80 18.24 21.73
C GLU A 17 -6.48 17.11 22.72
N ARG A 18 -6.91 17.22 23.99
CA ARG A 18 -6.81 16.12 24.96
C ARG A 18 -7.65 14.93 24.50
N GLU A 19 -8.91 15.12 24.13
CA GLU A 19 -9.75 14.05 23.56
C GLU A 19 -9.12 13.40 22.32
N ARG A 20 -8.52 14.21 21.44
CA ARG A 20 -7.82 13.71 20.26
C ARG A 20 -6.59 12.87 20.61
N PHE A 21 -5.79 13.32 21.57
CA PHE A 21 -4.56 12.67 22.01
C PHE A 21 -4.88 11.33 22.72
N PHE A 22 -5.81 11.35 23.65
CA PHE A 22 -6.22 10.19 24.45
C PHE A 22 -7.11 9.18 23.71
N THR A 23 -7.74 9.59 22.60
CA THR A 23 -8.90 8.91 21.97
C THR A 23 -10.18 9.03 22.80
N THR A 24 -11.32 8.61 22.23
CA THR A 24 -12.63 8.64 22.89
C THR A 24 -12.79 7.60 24.01
N THR A 25 -11.86 6.65 24.13
CA THR A 25 -11.92 5.54 25.11
C THR A 25 -10.55 5.26 25.72
N PRO A 26 -9.99 6.21 26.49
CA PRO A 26 -8.66 6.07 27.08
C PRO A 26 -8.56 4.92 28.08
N GLU A 27 -9.68 4.49 28.67
CA GLU A 27 -9.70 3.38 29.64
C GLU A 27 -9.33 2.03 29.00
N LEU A 28 -9.40 1.92 27.66
CA LEU A 28 -8.93 0.75 26.94
C LEU A 28 -7.39 0.64 26.93
N TYR A 29 -6.68 1.76 27.06
CA TYR A 29 -5.23 1.86 26.86
C TYR A 29 -4.45 2.20 28.13
N TYR A 30 -5.11 2.75 29.16
CA TYR A 30 -4.44 3.15 30.39
C TYR A 30 -5.26 2.63 31.58
N LYS A 31 -4.76 1.57 32.21
CA LYS A 31 -5.51 0.80 33.24
C LYS A 31 -5.10 1.23 34.64
N THR A 32 -3.91 1.77 34.80
CA THR A 32 -3.35 2.17 36.09
C THR A 32 -3.26 3.69 36.22
N PHE A 33 -3.29 4.18 37.46
CA PHE A 33 -3.09 5.59 37.76
C PHE A 33 -1.72 6.12 37.29
N GLU A 34 -0.68 5.28 37.35
CA GLU A 34 0.66 5.62 36.87
C GLU A 34 0.69 5.82 35.35
N GLU A 35 0.02 4.94 34.59
CA GLU A 35 -0.10 5.06 33.13
C GLU A 35 -0.84 6.34 32.75
N ILE A 36 -1.96 6.64 33.43
CA ILE A 36 -2.74 7.87 33.23
C ILE A 36 -1.87 9.11 33.49
N ASN A 37 -1.16 9.16 34.62
CA ASN A 37 -0.28 10.28 34.93
C ASN A 37 0.87 10.42 33.91
N SER A 38 1.38 9.29 33.42
CA SER A 38 2.43 9.27 32.40
C SER A 38 1.94 9.87 31.09
N VAL A 39 0.77 9.47 30.59
CA VAL A 39 0.19 10.03 29.35
C VAL A 39 -0.20 11.50 29.50
N GLU A 40 -0.66 11.94 30.68
CA GLU A 40 -0.92 13.37 30.93
C GLU A 40 0.33 14.24 30.80
N LYS A 41 1.48 13.76 31.29
CA LYS A 41 2.76 14.46 31.11
C LYS A 41 3.16 14.55 29.64
N ARG A 42 2.94 13.50 28.86
CA ARG A 42 3.20 13.49 27.41
C ARG A 42 2.25 14.42 26.65
N PHE A 43 0.99 14.45 27.04
CA PHE A 43 0.00 15.38 26.50
C PHE A 43 0.36 16.84 26.80
N ALA A 44 0.79 17.14 28.03
CA ALA A 44 1.21 18.49 28.40
C ALA A 44 2.42 18.96 27.55
N ASP A 45 3.42 18.10 27.33
CA ASP A 45 4.54 18.39 26.44
C ASP A 45 4.07 18.68 25.00
N TYR A 46 3.26 17.77 24.44
CA TYR A 46 2.66 17.93 23.11
C TYR A 46 1.90 19.25 22.98
N TYR A 47 1.00 19.53 23.91
CA TYR A 47 0.10 20.67 23.83
C TYR A 47 0.85 22.00 23.97
N ILE A 48 1.79 22.10 24.92
CA ILE A 48 2.51 23.35 25.20
C ILE A 48 3.45 23.71 24.05
N PHE A 49 4.23 22.75 23.56
CA PHE A 49 5.36 23.02 22.66
C PHE A 49 5.03 22.77 21.18
N THR A 50 4.14 21.82 20.88
CA THR A 50 3.93 21.35 19.49
C THR A 50 2.59 21.80 18.90
N CYS A 51 1.54 21.94 19.73
CA CYS A 51 0.22 22.33 19.23
C CYS A 51 0.20 23.80 18.81
N VAL A 52 -0.48 24.10 17.70
CA VAL A 52 -0.74 25.47 17.23
C VAL A 52 -2.19 25.82 17.52
N SER A 53 -2.40 26.87 18.31
CA SER A 53 -3.73 27.39 18.61
C SER A 53 -4.42 27.89 17.34
N GLN A 54 -5.69 27.53 17.16
CA GLN A 54 -6.47 28.00 16.00
C GLN A 54 -6.83 29.47 16.15
N TYR A 55 -7.03 29.93 17.39
CA TYR A 55 -7.38 31.32 17.67
C TYR A 55 -6.17 32.26 17.65
N TYR A 56 -5.06 31.86 18.29
CA TYR A 56 -3.86 32.72 18.40
C TYR A 56 -2.84 32.51 17.28
N GLU A 57 -3.04 31.50 16.41
CA GLU A 57 -2.13 31.13 15.32
C GLU A 57 -0.68 30.85 15.77
N THR A 58 -0.50 30.50 17.03
CA THR A 58 0.81 30.22 17.65
C THR A 58 0.68 29.19 18.76
N SER A 59 1.80 28.71 19.31
CA SER A 59 1.79 27.69 20.35
C SER A 59 1.30 28.25 21.70
N PRO A 60 0.71 27.42 22.59
CA PRO A 60 0.35 27.85 23.93
C PRO A 60 1.53 28.41 24.73
N LEU A 61 2.77 27.94 24.48
CA LEU A 61 3.98 28.56 25.02
C LEU A 61 4.11 30.02 24.61
N GLU A 62 3.98 30.33 23.32
CA GLU A 62 4.10 31.71 22.80
C GLU A 62 3.02 32.64 23.36
N VAL A 63 1.79 32.14 23.51
CA VAL A 63 0.71 32.90 24.16
C VAL A 63 1.03 33.13 25.63
N PHE A 64 1.60 32.14 26.33
CA PHE A 64 2.01 32.30 27.71
C PHE A 64 3.13 33.35 27.86
N LEU A 65 4.17 33.28 27.02
CA LEU A 65 5.30 34.21 27.05
C LEU A 65 4.82 35.64 26.76
N SER A 66 3.96 35.85 25.76
CA SER A 66 3.45 37.19 25.45
C SER A 66 2.61 37.81 26.58
N LYS A 67 1.85 36.99 27.33
CA LYS A 67 0.92 37.49 28.36
C LYS A 67 1.43 37.45 29.80
N ASN A 68 2.44 36.65 30.13
CA ASN A 68 2.85 36.43 31.52
C ASN A 68 4.33 36.65 31.80
N LEU A 69 5.19 36.81 30.77
CA LEU A 69 6.64 36.93 30.97
C LEU A 69 7.03 38.08 31.92
N PHE A 70 6.31 39.21 31.87
CA PHE A 70 6.56 40.37 32.72
C PHE A 70 6.40 40.10 34.23
N LYS A 71 5.72 39.00 34.61
CA LYS A 71 5.49 38.62 36.02
C LYS A 71 6.73 37.97 36.66
N TYR A 72 7.71 37.58 35.86
CA TYR A 72 8.90 36.87 36.30
C TYR A 72 10.10 37.81 36.45
N ASN A 73 11.11 37.43 37.25
CA ASN A 73 12.35 38.18 37.34
C ASN A 73 13.19 38.04 36.04
N LYS A 74 14.19 38.89 35.83
CA LYS A 74 15.01 38.88 34.60
C LYS A 74 15.68 37.54 34.30
N LYS A 75 16.12 36.81 35.34
CA LYS A 75 16.77 35.50 35.16
C LYS A 75 15.76 34.50 34.59
N ASP A 76 14.61 34.39 35.23
CA ASP A 76 13.53 33.48 34.83
C ASP A 76 12.95 33.86 33.47
N GLN A 77 12.85 35.16 33.16
CA GLN A 77 12.42 35.61 31.83
C GLN A 77 13.34 35.11 30.72
N ASN A 78 14.67 35.18 30.93
CA ASN A 78 15.63 34.68 29.94
C ASN A 78 15.52 33.16 29.74
N ILE A 79 15.32 32.40 30.83
CA ILE A 79 15.11 30.95 30.76
C ILE A 79 13.82 30.64 29.99
N LEU A 80 12.71 31.27 30.34
CA LEU A 80 11.40 31.05 29.71
C LEU A 80 11.40 31.44 28.22
N LEU A 81 12.08 32.53 27.84
CA LEU A 81 12.27 32.89 26.43
C LEU A 81 13.12 31.86 25.68
N GLY A 82 14.11 31.26 26.35
CA GLY A 82 14.96 30.20 25.81
C GLY A 82 14.16 28.96 25.39
N PHE A 83 13.04 28.67 26.04
CA PHE A 83 12.19 27.53 25.72
C PHE A 83 11.58 27.56 24.31
N ARG A 84 11.63 28.70 23.61
CA ARG A 84 11.29 28.79 22.18
C ARG A 84 12.21 27.97 21.28
N ASN A 85 13.43 27.71 21.74
CA ASN A 85 14.44 26.92 21.04
C ASN A 85 14.53 25.50 21.62
N ASP A 86 13.40 24.95 22.04
CA ASP A 86 13.33 23.56 22.47
C ASP A 86 13.69 22.61 21.33
N ILE A 87 14.19 21.42 21.68
CA ILE A 87 14.60 20.41 20.72
C ILE A 87 13.90 19.11 21.08
N PHE A 88 13.02 18.65 20.21
CA PHE A 88 12.39 17.34 20.30
C PHE A 88 13.01 16.41 19.24
N ASP A 89 13.73 15.38 19.69
CA ASP A 89 14.41 14.45 18.79
C ASP A 89 14.77 13.13 19.52
N ILE A 90 15.46 12.26 18.81
CA ILE A 90 16.16 11.08 19.33
C ILE A 90 17.58 11.50 19.74
N PHE A 91 17.98 11.13 20.95
CA PHE A 91 19.29 11.43 21.50
C PHE A 91 19.99 10.15 21.94
N ASN A 92 21.19 9.92 21.42
CA ASN A 92 22.10 8.88 21.89
C ASN A 92 22.83 9.39 23.14
N ILE A 93 22.83 8.61 24.21
CA ILE A 93 23.45 8.99 25.48
C ILE A 93 24.93 8.59 25.45
N VAL A 94 25.81 9.58 25.34
CA VAL A 94 27.26 9.35 25.19
C VAL A 94 27.93 9.21 26.55
N LYS A 95 27.42 9.90 27.57
CA LYS A 95 28.00 9.91 28.92
C LYS A 95 26.93 10.15 29.97
N VAL A 96 27.01 9.47 31.11
CA VAL A 96 26.10 9.68 32.25
C VAL A 96 26.88 10.02 33.51
N VAL A 97 26.49 11.10 34.19
CA VAL A 97 26.95 11.44 35.54
C VAL A 97 25.75 11.30 36.48
N VAL A 98 25.71 10.17 37.18
CA VAL A 98 24.60 9.77 38.05
C VAL A 98 24.25 10.87 39.06
N GLY A 99 22.97 11.22 39.15
CA GLY A 99 22.46 12.25 40.05
C GLY A 99 22.67 13.68 39.57
N SER A 100 23.15 13.91 38.34
CA SER A 100 23.53 15.25 37.88
C SER A 100 23.14 15.58 36.44
N TYR A 101 23.80 14.98 35.45
CA TYR A 101 23.59 15.29 34.03
C TYR A 101 24.02 14.14 33.14
N PHE A 102 23.61 14.19 31.88
CA PHE A 102 24.12 13.33 30.81
C PHE A 102 24.50 14.15 29.57
N ILE A 103 25.34 13.57 28.72
CA ILE A 103 25.64 14.12 27.39
C ILE A 103 24.79 13.37 26.39
N ALA A 104 23.87 14.10 25.76
CA ALA A 104 23.01 13.60 24.70
C ALA A 104 23.52 14.08 23.35
N LYS A 105 23.83 13.14 22.46
CA LYS A 105 24.16 13.41 21.07
C LYS A 105 22.90 13.25 20.23
N ASN A 106 22.44 14.31 19.61
CA ASN A 106 21.31 14.26 18.71
C ASN A 106 21.61 13.29 17.56
N PHE A 107 20.69 12.35 17.35
CA PHE A 107 20.86 11.24 16.43
C PHE A 107 20.94 11.70 14.97
N THR A 108 20.28 12.80 14.64
CA THR A 108 20.22 13.36 13.28
C THR A 108 21.38 14.30 12.99
N SER A 109 21.60 15.31 13.83
CA SER A 109 22.59 16.37 13.60
C SER A 109 23.98 16.03 14.11
N ASN A 110 24.12 14.95 14.89
CA ASN A 110 25.34 14.60 15.63
C ASN A 110 25.81 15.67 16.63
N GLN A 111 25.00 16.70 16.90
CA GLN A 111 25.32 17.74 17.88
C GLN A 111 25.18 17.21 19.30
N GLU A 112 26.13 17.56 20.16
CA GLU A 112 26.13 17.15 21.57
C GLU A 112 25.55 18.24 22.46
N TYR A 113 24.75 17.80 23.42
CA TYR A 113 24.05 18.64 24.40
C TYR A 113 24.33 18.10 25.78
N LYS A 114 24.74 18.98 26.69
CA LYS A 114 24.78 18.67 28.11
C LYS A 114 23.39 18.90 28.71
N VAL A 115 22.80 17.85 29.26
CA VAL A 115 21.41 17.85 29.73
C VAL A 115 21.38 17.56 31.22
N TRP A 116 20.95 18.55 32.00
CA TRP A 116 20.74 18.45 33.44
C TRP A 116 19.51 17.61 33.76
N GLU A 117 19.72 16.55 34.52
CA GLU A 117 18.69 15.67 35.02
C GLU A 117 19.27 14.82 36.17
N SER A 118 18.59 14.79 37.32
CA SER A 118 19.04 14.02 38.49
C SER A 118 18.44 12.61 38.64
N ASN A 119 17.17 12.38 38.27
CA ASN A 119 16.46 11.14 38.58
C ASN A 119 16.58 10.07 37.47
N ALA A 120 16.37 10.47 36.22
CA ALA A 120 16.55 9.63 35.04
C ALA A 120 18.00 9.13 34.89
N THR A 121 19.00 9.88 35.35
CA THR A 121 20.42 9.43 35.31
C THR A 121 20.72 8.20 36.17
N TYR A 122 19.81 7.77 37.06
CA TYR A 122 19.91 6.48 37.76
C TYR A 122 19.45 5.29 36.90
N GLN A 123 18.70 5.55 35.83
CA GLN A 123 18.11 4.52 34.97
C GLN A 123 18.77 4.46 33.59
N ILE A 124 19.15 5.62 33.07
CA ILE A 124 19.80 5.77 31.76
C ILE A 124 21.25 5.30 31.83
N LYS A 125 21.69 4.57 30.81
CA LYS A 125 23.07 4.10 30.65
C LYS A 125 23.72 4.70 29.40
N GLU A 126 25.04 4.67 29.38
CA GLU A 126 25.80 5.04 28.19
C GLU A 126 25.47 4.09 27.02
N GLY A 127 25.16 4.68 25.87
CA GLY A 127 24.72 4.02 24.66
C GLY A 127 23.20 3.83 24.55
N ASP A 128 22.42 4.15 25.58
CA ASP A 128 20.96 4.19 25.47
C ASP A 128 20.51 5.33 24.55
N HIS A 129 19.29 5.24 24.03
CA HIS A 129 18.65 6.29 23.24
C HIS A 129 17.42 6.82 23.97
N VAL A 130 17.25 8.13 23.93
CA VAL A 130 16.11 8.82 24.53
C VAL A 130 15.37 9.57 23.43
N VAL A 131 14.07 9.33 23.30
CA VAL A 131 13.17 10.15 22.47
C VAL A 131 12.45 11.12 23.39
N GLY A 132 12.71 12.41 23.26
CA GLY A 132 12.21 13.38 24.24
C GLY A 132 12.48 14.83 23.86
N ARG A 133 12.11 15.75 24.75
CA ARG A 133 12.35 17.18 24.60
C ARG A 133 13.40 17.68 25.56
N ILE A 134 14.41 18.36 25.03
CA ILE A 134 15.36 19.14 25.82
C ILE A 134 15.06 20.63 25.68
N LEU A 135 15.18 21.36 26.78
CA LEU A 135 14.93 22.80 26.86
C LEU A 135 16.22 23.53 27.19
N PRO A 136 16.52 24.67 26.54
CA PRO A 136 17.63 25.51 26.96
C PRO A 136 17.49 25.92 28.44
N TYR A 137 18.54 25.70 29.22
CA TYR A 137 18.58 26.03 30.64
C TYR A 137 19.96 26.57 31.03
N GLU A 138 20.01 27.87 31.31
CA GLU A 138 21.26 28.61 31.54
C GLU A 138 22.23 28.47 30.35
N THR A 139 23.38 27.82 30.53
CA THR A 139 24.37 27.59 29.46
C THR A 139 24.26 26.20 28.82
N ASP A 140 23.40 25.35 29.37
CA ASP A 140 23.24 23.94 29.01
C ASP A 140 21.76 23.69 28.65
N TYR A 141 21.29 22.45 28.79
CA TYR A 141 19.91 22.05 28.56
C TYR A 141 19.35 21.31 29.78
N ALA A 142 18.03 21.25 29.90
CA ALA A 142 17.32 20.43 30.88
C ALA A 142 16.37 19.47 30.15
N LEU A 143 16.21 18.27 30.68
CA LEU A 143 15.24 17.31 30.15
C LEU A 143 13.82 17.72 30.60
N CYS A 144 12.94 18.07 29.66
CA CYS A 144 11.56 18.43 29.97
C CYS A 144 10.74 17.17 30.28
N ASN A 145 10.74 16.25 29.32
CA ASN A 145 10.10 14.96 29.44
C ASN A 145 10.73 14.04 28.38
N PHE A 146 10.92 12.77 28.70
CA PHE A 146 11.25 11.76 27.70
C PHE A 146 10.06 10.85 27.46
N ASN A 147 9.73 10.69 26.19
CA ASN A 147 8.61 9.87 25.75
C ASN A 147 9.02 8.40 25.65
N ILE A 148 10.26 8.08 25.28
CA ILE A 148 10.73 6.70 25.16
C ILE A 148 12.19 6.61 25.61
N LEU A 149 12.51 5.59 26.40
CA LEU A 149 13.86 5.14 26.67
C LEU A 149 14.10 3.81 25.94
N CYS A 150 15.02 3.82 24.99
CA CYS A 150 15.42 2.63 24.23
C CYS A 150 16.81 2.18 24.70
N PRO A 151 16.98 0.92 25.12
CA PRO A 151 18.31 0.38 25.41
C PRO A 151 19.26 0.46 24.22
N LYS A 152 20.57 0.46 24.51
CA LYS A 152 21.64 0.39 23.49
C LYS A 152 21.41 -0.67 22.40
N ASP A 153 20.80 -1.79 22.72
CA ASP A 153 20.57 -2.89 21.78
C ASP A 153 19.72 -2.46 20.56
N PHE A 154 18.87 -1.42 20.70
CA PHE A 154 18.05 -0.88 19.60
C PHE A 154 18.81 0.05 18.64
N THR A 155 20.10 0.32 18.90
CA THR A 155 20.91 1.22 18.06
C THR A 155 20.91 0.78 16.60
N TYR A 156 21.02 -0.54 16.36
CA TYR A 156 21.02 -1.10 15.01
C TYR A 156 19.73 -0.75 14.27
N SER A 157 18.58 -1.08 14.86
CA SER A 157 17.26 -0.78 14.31
C SER A 157 17.08 0.71 13.97
N LEU A 158 17.51 1.61 14.85
CA LEU A 158 17.43 3.06 14.60
C LEU A 158 18.29 3.51 13.42
N LYS A 159 19.57 3.08 13.36
CA LYS A 159 20.48 3.40 12.25
C LYS A 159 19.97 2.81 10.92
N ARG A 160 19.42 1.59 10.95
CA ARG A 160 18.87 0.90 9.78
C ARG A 160 17.63 1.61 9.24
N LEU A 161 16.73 2.06 10.13
CA LEU A 161 15.57 2.88 9.74
C LEU A 161 16.02 4.20 9.09
N GLN A 162 17.07 4.85 9.62
CA GLN A 162 17.60 6.10 9.08
C GLN A 162 18.19 5.91 7.67
N ARG A 163 18.89 4.80 7.43
CA ARG A 163 19.44 4.49 6.10
C ARG A 163 18.35 4.22 5.06
N ASN A 164 17.32 3.47 5.44
CA ASN A 164 16.26 3.06 4.51
C ASN A 164 15.33 4.23 4.13
N ASP A 165 15.11 5.19 5.03
CA ASP A 165 14.28 6.37 4.77
C ASP A 165 14.77 7.59 5.56
N PRO A 166 15.82 8.29 5.07
CA PRO A 166 16.44 9.38 5.80
C PRO A 166 15.50 10.57 6.04
N PHE A 167 14.46 10.73 5.21
CA PHE A 167 13.52 11.84 5.34
C PHE A 167 12.32 11.54 6.26
N LYS A 168 11.90 10.27 6.43
CA LYS A 168 10.79 9.94 7.35
C LYS A 168 11.12 10.18 8.82
N ILE A 169 12.28 9.73 9.32
CA ILE A 169 12.59 9.87 10.76
C ILE A 169 12.59 11.35 11.18
N ILE A 170 13.19 12.20 10.34
CA ILE A 170 13.49 13.61 10.65
C ILE A 170 12.23 14.48 10.69
N HIS A 171 11.16 14.12 9.97
CA HIS A 171 9.94 14.95 9.87
C HIS A 171 8.67 14.31 10.46
N SER A 172 8.74 13.09 11.01
CA SER A 172 7.53 12.38 11.48
C SER A 172 7.47 12.07 12.97
N ILE A 173 8.56 12.09 13.73
CA ILE A 173 8.47 11.72 15.16
C ILE A 173 7.95 12.91 15.96
N THR A 174 6.65 12.89 16.24
CA THR A 174 5.99 13.84 17.16
C THR A 174 5.51 13.12 18.40
N PRO A 175 5.36 13.80 19.55
CA PRO A 175 4.75 13.20 20.74
C PRO A 175 3.39 12.53 20.47
N LEU A 176 2.57 13.13 19.58
CA LEU A 176 1.29 12.57 19.17
C LEU A 176 1.44 11.26 18.40
N MET A 177 2.39 11.17 17.46
CA MET A 177 2.65 9.93 16.73
C MET A 177 3.17 8.82 17.64
N ILE A 178 4.07 9.14 18.58
CA ILE A 178 4.53 8.18 19.60
C ILE A 178 3.34 7.64 20.40
N GLU A 179 2.43 8.51 20.83
CA GLU A 179 1.26 8.07 21.59
C GLU A 179 0.37 7.13 20.77
N LYS A 180 0.07 7.49 19.52
CA LYS A 180 -0.84 6.72 18.65
C LYS A 180 -0.23 5.42 18.16
N GLU A 181 1.00 5.46 17.67
CA GLU A 181 1.61 4.36 16.90
C GLU A 181 2.47 3.44 17.77
N ILE A 182 2.85 3.87 18.96
CA ILE A 182 3.65 3.06 19.87
C ILE A 182 2.79 2.70 21.08
N TYR A 183 2.39 3.66 21.91
CA TYR A 183 1.68 3.34 23.15
C TYR A 183 0.30 2.71 22.91
N GLN A 184 -0.55 3.33 22.10
CA GLN A 184 -1.91 2.81 21.84
C GLN A 184 -1.90 1.58 20.92
N ALA A 185 -1.03 1.55 19.90
CA ALA A 185 -0.94 0.40 18.98
C ALA A 185 -0.32 -0.85 19.64
N CYS A 186 0.70 -0.71 20.48
CA CYS A 186 1.28 -1.84 21.21
C CYS A 186 0.32 -2.41 22.25
N GLN A 187 -0.60 -1.63 22.82
CA GLN A 187 -1.64 -2.15 23.73
C GLN A 187 -2.80 -2.85 23.01
N ASN A 188 -3.03 -2.59 21.72
CA ASN A 188 -3.94 -3.40 20.91
C ASN A 188 -3.41 -4.82 20.64
N PHE A 189 -2.11 -5.10 20.87
CA PHE A 189 -1.62 -6.46 21.03
C PHE A 189 -1.99 -6.95 22.44
N ASN A 190 -3.25 -7.33 22.62
CA ASN A 190 -3.63 -8.06 23.82
C ASN A 190 -2.75 -9.30 23.93
N VAL A 191 -2.02 -9.44 25.05
CA VAL A 191 -1.30 -10.67 25.43
C VAL A 191 -2.24 -11.90 25.38
N GLU A 192 -3.55 -11.69 25.54
CA GLU A 192 -4.59 -12.72 25.36
C GLU A 192 -4.66 -13.27 23.92
N GLU A 193 -4.37 -12.47 22.87
CA GLU A 193 -4.41 -12.92 21.47
C GLU A 193 -3.31 -13.93 21.12
N ASN A 194 -2.21 -13.96 21.87
CA ASN A 194 -1.10 -14.90 21.69
C ASN A 194 -1.15 -16.09 22.67
N SER A 195 -2.22 -16.25 23.46
CA SER A 195 -2.36 -17.45 24.29
C SER A 195 -2.77 -18.66 23.43
N LEU A 196 -2.12 -19.81 23.64
CA LEU A 196 -2.42 -21.03 22.89
C LEU A 196 -3.92 -21.38 22.94
N GLU A 197 -4.57 -21.22 24.09
CA GLU A 197 -6.00 -21.50 24.25
C GLU A 197 -6.89 -20.62 23.34
N PHE A 198 -6.54 -19.34 23.21
CA PHE A 198 -7.28 -18.41 22.37
C PHE A 198 -7.05 -18.69 20.88
N VAL A 199 -5.80 -18.95 20.48
CA VAL A 199 -5.45 -19.34 19.11
C VAL A 199 -6.14 -20.64 18.73
N GLU A 200 -6.18 -21.63 19.62
CA GLU A 200 -6.92 -22.89 19.39
C GLU A 200 -8.43 -22.68 19.25
N LYS A 201 -9.00 -21.75 20.02
CA LYS A 201 -10.42 -21.40 19.91
C LYS A 201 -10.71 -20.71 18.57
N LYS A 202 -9.88 -19.75 18.16
CA LYS A 202 -9.94 -19.08 16.84
C LYS A 202 -9.82 -20.10 15.71
N LEU A 203 -8.78 -20.95 15.74
CA LEU A 203 -8.56 -22.00 14.74
C LEU A 203 -9.74 -22.97 14.67
N LYS A 204 -10.25 -23.43 15.82
CA LYS A 204 -11.42 -24.33 15.87
C LYS A 204 -12.66 -23.69 15.27
N HIS A 205 -12.91 -22.41 15.55
CA HIS A 205 -14.03 -21.67 14.97
C HIS A 205 -13.87 -21.54 13.46
N PHE A 206 -12.67 -21.15 13.00
CA PHE A 206 -12.34 -21.00 11.59
C PHE A 206 -12.54 -22.33 10.83
N LEU A 207 -11.97 -23.43 11.33
CA LEU A 207 -12.13 -24.76 10.73
C LEU A 207 -13.59 -25.21 10.66
N LYS A 208 -14.39 -24.91 11.70
CA LYS A 208 -15.82 -25.23 11.70
C LYS A 208 -16.62 -24.38 10.72
N LYS A 209 -16.27 -23.10 10.54
CA LYS A 209 -16.91 -22.19 9.57
C LYS A 209 -16.85 -22.79 8.15
N TYR A 210 -15.70 -23.33 7.74
CA TYR A 210 -15.50 -23.85 6.38
C TYR A 210 -15.80 -25.34 6.20
N LEU A 211 -15.45 -26.18 7.18
CA LEU A 211 -15.58 -27.65 7.05
C LEU A 211 -16.77 -28.25 7.81
N GLY A 212 -17.47 -27.45 8.60
CA GLY A 212 -18.61 -27.89 9.41
C GLY A 212 -18.27 -29.12 10.26
N LYS A 213 -19.04 -30.21 10.11
CA LYS A 213 -18.84 -31.47 10.83
C LYS A 213 -17.59 -32.25 10.41
N LYS A 214 -16.98 -31.92 9.26
CA LYS A 214 -15.74 -32.55 8.76
C LYS A 214 -14.47 -31.86 9.28
N ALA A 215 -14.61 -30.79 10.07
CA ALA A 215 -13.48 -30.06 10.65
C ALA A 215 -12.64 -30.97 11.56
N PRO A 216 -11.30 -31.02 11.38
CA PRO A 216 -10.44 -31.75 12.30
C PRO A 216 -10.48 -31.11 13.69
N SER A 217 -10.44 -31.93 14.73
CA SER A 217 -10.33 -31.43 16.10
C SER A 217 -8.92 -30.90 16.36
N ILE A 218 -8.81 -29.91 17.26
CA ILE A 218 -7.52 -29.38 17.71
C ILE A 218 -6.62 -30.52 18.25
N LYS A 219 -7.18 -31.47 19.00
CA LYS A 219 -6.46 -32.67 19.48
C LYS A 219 -5.85 -33.50 18.34
N ASN A 220 -6.56 -33.63 17.21
CA ASN A 220 -6.03 -34.33 16.04
C ASN A 220 -4.95 -33.51 15.32
N LEU A 221 -5.11 -32.18 15.27
CA LEU A 221 -4.08 -31.29 14.72
C LEU A 221 -2.80 -31.33 15.55
N ARG A 222 -2.87 -31.27 16.89
CA ARG A 222 -1.70 -31.45 17.79
C ARG A 222 -0.94 -32.75 17.49
N LYS A 223 -1.65 -33.86 17.30
CA LYS A 223 -1.03 -35.14 16.91
C LYS A 223 -0.39 -35.11 15.52
N LYS A 224 -0.97 -34.38 14.57
CA LYS A 224 -0.43 -34.25 13.22
C LYS A 224 0.83 -33.39 13.21
N ILE A 225 0.81 -32.24 13.90
CA ILE A 225 1.97 -31.34 13.97
C ILE A 225 3.18 -32.04 14.62
N ASN A 226 3.00 -32.86 15.66
CA ASN A 226 4.10 -33.65 16.26
C ASN A 226 4.69 -34.75 15.35
N ARG A 227 4.09 -35.02 14.19
CA ARG A 227 4.58 -36.04 13.24
C ARG A 227 5.26 -35.44 12.01
N ILE A 228 5.26 -34.11 11.88
CA ILE A 228 5.77 -33.39 10.73
C ILE A 228 6.68 -32.27 11.22
N THR A 229 7.78 -32.04 10.53
CA THR A 229 8.74 -30.97 10.89
C THR A 229 8.45 -29.66 10.17
N ASP A 230 7.64 -29.71 9.10
CA ASP A 230 7.26 -28.57 8.27
C ASP A 230 5.75 -28.27 8.40
N PRO A 231 5.35 -27.02 8.73
CA PRO A 231 3.94 -26.63 8.78
C PRO A 231 3.23 -26.63 7.42
N PHE A 232 3.95 -26.39 6.32
CA PHE A 232 3.35 -26.11 5.01
C PHE A 232 2.54 -27.28 4.41
N PRO A 233 2.98 -28.55 4.48
CA PRO A 233 2.19 -29.68 3.98
C PRO A 233 0.82 -29.79 4.65
N LEU A 234 0.76 -29.61 5.97
CA LEU A 234 -0.50 -29.66 6.71
C LEU A 234 -1.35 -28.42 6.45
N MET A 235 -0.73 -27.24 6.38
CA MET A 235 -1.43 -26.00 6.03
C MET A 235 -2.05 -26.09 4.64
N ARG A 236 -1.34 -26.65 3.65
CA ARG A 236 -1.82 -26.89 2.27
C ARG A 236 -2.94 -27.93 2.22
N GLU A 237 -2.83 -29.01 3.00
CA GLU A 237 -3.88 -30.03 3.14
C GLU A 237 -5.19 -29.42 3.67
N LEU A 238 -5.10 -28.47 4.60
CA LEU A 238 -6.24 -27.79 5.19
C LEU A 238 -6.79 -26.71 4.26
N SER A 239 -5.94 -25.83 3.72
CA SER A 239 -6.34 -24.74 2.83
C SER A 239 -6.96 -25.25 1.53
N GLY A 240 -6.45 -26.36 0.98
CA GLY A 240 -7.02 -26.99 -0.22
C GLY A 240 -8.42 -27.58 -0.03
N LYS A 241 -8.93 -27.64 1.20
CA LYS A 241 -10.32 -28.06 1.51
C LYS A 241 -11.25 -26.88 1.74
N PHE A 242 -10.75 -25.65 1.70
CA PHE A 242 -11.55 -24.44 1.92
C PHE A 242 -11.87 -23.76 0.58
N ASN A 243 -13.06 -23.16 0.49
CA ASN A 243 -13.39 -22.19 -0.53
C ASN A 243 -13.33 -20.80 0.11
N PHE A 244 -12.16 -20.18 0.10
CA PHE A 244 -11.99 -18.82 0.62
C PHE A 244 -12.71 -17.81 -0.26
N SER A 245 -13.32 -16.80 0.36
CA SER A 245 -14.06 -15.75 -0.38
C SER A 245 -13.17 -14.55 -0.75
N SER A 246 -11.98 -14.45 -0.15
CA SER A 246 -10.98 -13.40 -0.40
C SER A 246 -9.59 -13.84 0.09
N ASP A 247 -8.56 -13.13 -0.38
CA ASP A 247 -7.17 -13.28 0.07
C ASP A 247 -7.03 -12.95 1.56
N ASP A 248 -7.80 -11.99 2.07
CA ASP A 248 -7.81 -11.63 3.49
C ASP A 248 -8.19 -12.82 4.39
N GLU A 249 -9.17 -13.65 3.97
CA GLU A 249 -9.56 -14.84 4.73
C GLU A 249 -8.46 -15.92 4.71
N LEU A 250 -7.69 -16.01 3.61
CA LEU A 250 -6.55 -16.91 3.52
C LEU A 250 -5.41 -16.44 4.43
N ILE A 251 -5.09 -15.14 4.41
CA ILE A 251 -4.05 -14.53 5.25
C ILE A 251 -4.43 -14.69 6.73
N GLU A 252 -5.71 -14.49 7.07
CA GLU A 252 -6.22 -14.72 8.43
C GLU A 252 -6.02 -16.18 8.86
N PHE A 253 -6.40 -17.15 8.01
CA PHE A 253 -6.17 -18.57 8.28
C PHE A 253 -4.69 -18.89 8.49
N GLN A 254 -3.82 -18.41 7.59
CA GLN A 254 -2.38 -18.63 7.65
C GLN A 254 -1.79 -18.10 8.95
N LYS A 255 -2.16 -16.87 9.34
CA LYS A 255 -1.74 -16.26 10.59
C LYS A 255 -2.14 -17.12 11.78
N ILE A 256 -3.42 -17.47 11.88
CA ILE A 256 -3.94 -18.30 12.99
C ILE A 256 -3.26 -19.67 13.03
N PHE A 257 -3.00 -20.29 11.87
CA PHE A 257 -2.34 -21.59 11.80
C PHE A 257 -0.86 -21.53 12.20
N MET A 258 -0.14 -20.49 11.77
CA MET A 258 1.25 -20.29 12.16
C MET A 258 1.39 -19.95 13.64
N ASP A 259 0.47 -19.16 14.19
CA ASP A 259 0.40 -18.92 15.64
C ASP A 259 0.17 -20.24 16.39
N PHE A 260 -0.76 -21.07 15.90
CA PHE A 260 -1.00 -22.40 16.48
C PHE A 260 0.24 -23.29 16.41
N TRP A 261 0.96 -23.27 15.29
CA TRP A 261 2.19 -24.03 15.10
C TRP A 261 3.29 -23.60 16.08
N ASN A 262 3.52 -22.30 16.20
CA ASN A 262 4.60 -21.72 17.00
C ASN A 262 4.35 -21.80 18.51
N LEU A 263 3.09 -21.80 18.94
CA LEU A 263 2.70 -21.86 20.35
C LEU A 263 2.42 -23.29 20.85
N SER A 264 2.25 -24.26 19.95
CA SER A 264 1.97 -25.63 20.35
C SER A 264 3.24 -26.34 20.82
N SER A 265 3.14 -27.01 21.97
CA SER A 265 4.17 -27.92 22.51
C SER A 265 4.55 -29.01 21.51
N ARG A 266 5.85 -29.31 21.40
CA ARG A 266 6.38 -30.29 20.44
C ARG A 266 7.15 -31.40 21.14
N ASP A 267 6.91 -32.64 20.73
CA ASP A 267 7.65 -33.79 21.27
C ASP A 267 9.15 -33.70 20.92
N GLU A 268 9.48 -33.16 19.74
CA GLU A 268 10.87 -32.94 19.28
C GLU A 268 11.62 -31.87 20.10
N PHE A 269 10.87 -31.00 20.81
CA PHE A 269 11.40 -29.98 21.70
C PHE A 269 11.10 -30.29 23.17
N GLN A 270 10.97 -31.57 23.51
CA GLN A 270 10.77 -32.03 24.89
C GLN A 270 9.53 -31.43 25.59
N GLY A 271 8.51 -31.06 24.82
CA GLY A 271 7.28 -30.46 25.32
C GLY A 271 7.24 -28.93 25.28
N GLU A 272 8.34 -28.27 24.91
CA GLU A 272 8.35 -26.83 24.61
C GLU A 272 7.81 -26.55 23.20
N SER A 273 7.34 -25.34 22.99
CA SER A 273 6.90 -24.85 21.69
C SER A 273 8.07 -24.29 20.86
N PRO A 274 7.95 -24.22 19.52
CA PRO A 274 8.98 -23.60 18.69
C PRO A 274 9.32 -22.17 19.11
N GLN A 275 8.34 -21.42 19.60
CA GLN A 275 8.55 -20.06 20.10
C GLN A 275 9.37 -20.04 21.39
N GLU A 276 9.05 -20.89 22.37
CA GLU A 276 9.79 -20.97 23.64
C GLU A 276 11.26 -21.34 23.42
N VAL A 277 11.53 -22.33 22.56
CA VAL A 277 12.90 -22.73 22.22
C VAL A 277 13.68 -21.60 21.55
N ASN A 278 13.02 -20.82 20.67
CA ASN A 278 13.63 -19.68 20.02
C ASN A 278 13.89 -18.52 20.99
N GLU A 279 12.95 -18.21 21.88
CA GLU A 279 13.07 -17.12 22.85
C GLU A 279 14.12 -17.39 23.93
N GLN A 280 14.25 -18.64 24.39
CA GLN A 280 15.24 -19.01 25.41
C GLN A 280 16.69 -19.00 24.89
N SER A 281 16.90 -19.09 23.58
CA SER A 281 18.23 -19.39 23.01
C SER A 281 18.83 -18.27 22.13
N MET A 282 18.07 -17.19 21.87
CA MET A 282 18.40 -16.13 20.93
C MET A 282 18.47 -14.76 21.60
N GLY A 283 19.59 -14.04 21.41
CA GLY A 283 19.76 -12.70 21.94
C GLY A 283 18.90 -11.65 21.19
N PRO A 284 18.69 -10.46 21.78
CA PRO A 284 17.97 -9.37 21.14
C PRO A 284 18.59 -8.94 19.79
N GLN A 285 19.92 -8.83 19.69
CA GLN A 285 20.56 -8.40 18.43
C GLN A 285 20.43 -9.46 17.34
N GLU A 286 20.62 -10.74 17.68
CA GLU A 286 20.40 -11.84 16.75
C GLU A 286 18.97 -11.84 16.20
N ARG A 287 17.97 -11.60 17.06
CA ARG A 287 16.56 -11.49 16.63
C ARG A 287 16.35 -10.36 15.63
N GLU A 288 16.86 -9.16 15.91
CA GLU A 288 16.74 -8.01 15.00
C GLU A 288 17.41 -8.28 13.65
N LEU A 289 18.60 -8.87 13.66
CA LEU A 289 19.35 -9.20 12.44
C LEU A 289 18.65 -10.27 11.60
N ILE A 290 17.99 -11.25 12.22
CA ILE A 290 17.19 -12.25 11.48
C ILE A 290 15.98 -11.59 10.80
N LEU A 291 15.29 -10.69 11.50
CA LEU A 291 14.16 -9.97 10.92
C LEU A 291 14.61 -9.10 9.74
N ASP A 292 15.77 -8.44 9.84
CA ASP A 292 16.32 -7.64 8.75
C ASP A 292 16.82 -8.51 7.58
N LEU A 293 17.41 -9.68 7.86
CA LEU A 293 17.75 -10.66 6.84
C LEU A 293 16.51 -11.15 6.06
N ILE A 294 15.40 -11.41 6.76
CA ILE A 294 14.13 -11.78 6.10
C ILE A 294 13.68 -10.66 5.16
N ARG A 295 13.72 -9.40 5.61
CA ARG A 295 13.38 -8.24 4.77
C ARG A 295 14.32 -8.08 3.57
N GLN A 296 15.62 -8.32 3.77
CA GLN A 296 16.60 -8.28 2.69
C GLN A 296 16.30 -9.35 1.64
N ILE A 297 16.01 -10.58 2.06
CA ILE A 297 15.66 -11.68 1.16
C ILE A 297 14.37 -11.36 0.41
N GLN A 298 13.34 -10.88 1.11
CA GLN A 298 12.05 -10.49 0.49
C GLN A 298 12.20 -9.37 -0.54
N SER A 299 13.12 -8.42 -0.33
CA SER A 299 13.36 -7.31 -1.26
C SER A 299 14.31 -7.65 -2.40
N SER A 300 15.24 -8.60 -2.20
CA SER A 300 16.30 -8.92 -3.15
C SER A 300 15.96 -10.10 -4.07
N ILE A 301 15.07 -10.99 -3.62
CA ILE A 301 14.74 -12.23 -4.32
C ILE A 301 13.27 -12.19 -4.70
N ASN A 302 13.01 -12.10 -6.02
CA ASN A 302 11.69 -12.40 -6.56
C ASN A 302 11.62 -13.91 -6.90
N PRO A 303 10.76 -14.69 -6.21
CA PRO A 303 10.57 -16.12 -6.50
C PRO A 303 10.22 -16.42 -7.95
N ASP A 304 9.55 -15.50 -8.65
CA ASP A 304 9.08 -15.69 -10.04
C ASP A 304 10.23 -15.70 -11.06
N ASN A 305 11.43 -15.24 -10.67
CA ASN A 305 12.61 -15.26 -11.53
C ASN A 305 13.30 -16.64 -11.59
N PHE A 306 12.86 -17.62 -10.80
CA PHE A 306 13.50 -18.93 -10.67
C PHE A 306 12.62 -20.04 -11.23
N SER A 307 13.21 -20.94 -12.01
CA SER A 307 12.45 -21.98 -12.73
C SER A 307 12.06 -23.16 -11.84
N ASN A 308 12.75 -23.35 -10.71
CA ASN A 308 12.50 -24.43 -9.77
C ASN A 308 12.91 -24.04 -8.33
N GLN A 309 12.39 -24.78 -7.35
CA GLN A 309 12.65 -24.52 -5.93
C GLN A 309 14.13 -24.67 -5.54
N GLU A 310 14.88 -25.55 -6.21
CA GLU A 310 16.30 -25.77 -5.88
C GLU A 310 17.17 -24.57 -6.28
N GLU A 311 16.88 -23.94 -7.40
CA GLU A 311 17.52 -22.68 -7.83
C GLU A 311 17.16 -21.52 -6.90
N LEU A 312 15.88 -21.43 -6.49
CA LEU A 312 15.42 -20.43 -5.52
C LEU A 312 16.10 -20.61 -4.16
N ASP A 313 16.17 -21.84 -3.65
CA ASP A 313 16.83 -22.14 -2.37
C ASP A 313 18.33 -21.84 -2.43
N LYS A 314 19.00 -22.09 -3.57
CA LYS A 314 20.40 -21.68 -3.81
C LYS A 314 20.55 -20.16 -3.81
N ALA A 315 19.63 -19.42 -4.43
CA ALA A 315 19.66 -17.97 -4.44
C ALA A 315 19.42 -17.36 -3.06
N ILE A 316 18.45 -17.90 -2.30
CA ILE A 316 18.20 -17.54 -0.90
C ILE A 316 19.46 -17.78 -0.07
N LYS A 317 20.06 -18.97 -0.21
CA LYS A 317 21.26 -19.32 0.55
C LYS A 317 22.44 -18.41 0.21
N LYS A 318 22.63 -18.10 -1.07
CA LYS A 318 23.65 -17.16 -1.53
C LYS A 318 23.43 -15.76 -0.95
N CYS A 319 22.21 -15.23 -1.04
CA CYS A 319 21.86 -13.91 -0.48
C CYS A 319 22.07 -13.87 1.03
N GLN A 320 21.70 -14.95 1.74
CA GLN A 320 21.91 -15.09 3.17
C GLN A 320 23.40 -15.07 3.52
N ASP A 321 24.21 -15.86 2.82
CA ASP A 321 25.65 -15.97 3.11
C ASP A 321 26.38 -14.66 2.76
N GLU A 322 26.01 -14.00 1.65
CA GLU A 322 26.53 -12.68 1.28
C GLU A 322 26.18 -11.62 2.34
N TRP A 323 24.91 -11.55 2.75
CA TRP A 323 24.47 -10.57 3.74
C TRP A 323 25.11 -10.78 5.12
N LEU A 324 25.25 -12.04 5.56
CA LEU A 324 25.86 -12.36 6.85
C LEU A 324 27.34 -12.01 6.93
N GLN A 325 28.04 -12.00 5.79
CA GLN A 325 29.48 -11.73 5.70
C GLN A 325 29.80 -10.30 5.24
N GLN A 326 28.81 -9.52 4.81
CA GLN A 326 29.03 -8.16 4.36
C GLN A 326 29.09 -7.19 5.56
N PRO A 327 30.17 -6.40 5.71
CA PRO A 327 30.24 -5.35 6.73
C PRO A 327 29.12 -4.31 6.57
N GLN A 328 28.50 -3.93 7.68
CA GLN A 328 27.43 -2.93 7.71
C GLN A 328 27.84 -1.73 8.55
N GLU A 329 27.63 -0.52 8.02
CA GLU A 329 27.94 0.74 8.71
C GLU A 329 27.12 0.88 10.01
N GLU A 330 25.89 0.39 9.99
CA GLU A 330 24.97 0.38 11.13
C GLU A 330 25.50 -0.46 12.30
N LEU A 331 26.32 -1.47 11.99
CA LEU A 331 27.00 -2.35 12.94
C LEU A 331 28.46 -1.92 13.18
N ASP A 332 28.77 -0.64 12.98
CA ASP A 332 30.11 -0.08 13.13
C ASP A 332 31.16 -0.82 12.27
N HIS A 333 30.77 -1.13 11.03
CA HIS A 333 31.55 -1.88 10.03
C HIS A 333 31.85 -3.34 10.42
N LYS A 334 31.14 -3.91 11.41
CA LYS A 334 31.10 -5.36 11.63
C LYS A 334 30.14 -6.04 10.67
N THR A 335 30.36 -7.33 10.45
CA THR A 335 29.40 -8.20 9.75
C THR A 335 28.26 -8.63 10.70
N PRO A 336 27.04 -8.89 10.20
CA PRO A 336 25.98 -9.47 11.02
C PRO A 336 26.41 -10.74 11.76
N TRP A 337 27.21 -11.59 11.12
CA TRP A 337 27.70 -12.82 11.74
C TRP A 337 28.63 -12.59 12.93
N GLU A 338 29.52 -11.61 12.85
CA GLU A 338 30.40 -11.24 13.97
C GLU A 338 29.57 -10.75 15.16
N VAL A 339 28.56 -9.91 14.93
CA VAL A 339 27.70 -9.37 15.99
C VAL A 339 26.89 -10.50 16.66
N ILE A 340 26.30 -11.40 15.87
CA ILE A 340 25.60 -12.58 16.40
C ILE A 340 26.55 -13.45 17.24
N SER A 341 27.76 -13.68 16.75
CA SER A 341 28.76 -14.50 17.43
C SER A 341 29.22 -13.87 18.75
N ASP A 342 29.44 -12.55 18.77
CA ASP A 342 29.82 -11.79 19.96
C ASP A 342 28.69 -11.81 21.00
N GLU A 343 27.44 -11.61 20.58
CA GLU A 343 26.27 -11.67 21.46
C GLU A 343 26.10 -13.06 22.08
N ARG A 344 26.22 -14.12 21.28
CA ARG A 344 26.12 -15.50 21.77
C ARG A 344 27.20 -15.85 22.78
N LYS A 345 28.45 -15.40 22.56
CA LYS A 345 29.53 -15.56 23.55
C LYS A 345 29.21 -14.85 24.85
N ARG A 346 28.70 -13.61 24.78
CA ARG A 346 28.30 -12.81 25.95
C ARG A 346 27.17 -13.48 26.74
N LEU A 347 26.20 -14.08 26.04
CA LEU A 347 25.04 -14.73 26.65
C LEU A 347 25.27 -16.21 27.02
N GLY A 348 26.43 -16.78 26.68
CA GLY A 348 26.70 -18.22 26.90
C GLY A 348 25.79 -19.14 26.09
N SER A 349 25.35 -18.72 24.89
CA SER A 349 24.41 -19.49 24.08
C SER A 349 25.04 -20.79 23.55
N PRO A 350 24.34 -21.94 23.63
CA PRO A 350 24.85 -23.22 23.14
C PRO A 350 24.77 -23.37 21.61
N ARG A 351 24.21 -22.39 20.88
CA ARG A 351 23.92 -22.48 19.44
C ARG A 351 25.19 -22.35 18.59
N LYS A 352 25.38 -23.29 17.66
CA LYS A 352 26.49 -23.31 16.69
C LYS A 352 25.98 -23.00 15.27
N GLY A 353 26.76 -22.25 14.49
CA GLY A 353 26.43 -21.86 13.12
C GLY A 353 25.21 -20.92 13.03
N PHE A 354 24.72 -20.66 11.82
CA PHE A 354 23.46 -19.95 11.60
C PHE A 354 22.37 -20.98 11.24
N PRO A 355 21.68 -21.59 12.22
CA PRO A 355 20.83 -22.77 12.02
C PRO A 355 19.46 -22.41 11.44
N ILE A 356 19.33 -21.27 10.78
CA ILE A 356 18.07 -20.80 10.23
C ILE A 356 18.07 -21.12 8.74
N SER A 357 17.22 -22.08 8.39
CA SER A 357 16.83 -22.35 7.02
C SER A 357 15.69 -21.41 6.66
N MET A 358 15.85 -20.65 5.59
CA MET A 358 14.79 -19.81 5.04
C MET A 358 14.35 -20.43 3.71
N THR A 359 13.05 -20.63 3.57
CA THR A 359 12.43 -21.10 2.34
C THR A 359 11.40 -20.09 1.91
N MET A 360 11.47 -19.65 0.65
CA MET A 360 10.39 -18.88 0.03
C MET A 360 9.54 -19.87 -0.75
N THR A 361 8.28 -20.01 -0.36
CA THR A 361 7.30 -20.77 -1.13
C THR A 361 6.34 -19.76 -1.76
N PRO A 362 6.24 -19.70 -3.09
CA PRO A 362 5.18 -18.95 -3.75
C PRO A 362 3.84 -19.46 -3.21
N LEU A 363 3.12 -18.60 -2.50
CA LEU A 363 1.78 -18.92 -2.05
C LEU A 363 0.86 -18.74 -3.26
N SER A 364 0.74 -19.78 -4.07
CA SER A 364 -0.32 -19.92 -5.06
C SER A 364 -1.65 -19.83 -4.31
N CYS A 365 -2.29 -18.67 -4.36
CA CYS A 365 -3.53 -18.37 -3.65
C CYS A 365 -4.71 -19.10 -4.29
N GLY A 366 -4.76 -20.44 -4.27
CA GLY A 366 -5.80 -21.16 -5.03
C GLY A 366 -5.77 -20.93 -6.55
N MET A 367 -4.98 -19.98 -7.04
CA MET A 367 -4.42 -19.95 -8.37
C MET A 367 -3.41 -21.07 -8.41
N LYS A 368 -3.92 -22.30 -8.62
CA LYS A 368 -3.32 -23.11 -9.67
C LYS A 368 -2.99 -22.18 -10.86
N GLU A 369 -2.18 -22.64 -11.79
CA GLU A 369 -2.38 -22.21 -13.16
C GLU A 369 -3.84 -22.55 -13.58
N GLU A 370 -4.83 -21.84 -13.05
CA GLU A 370 -6.11 -21.67 -13.69
C GLU A 370 -5.75 -20.80 -14.87
N TYR A 371 -5.36 -21.47 -15.95
CA TYR A 371 -5.65 -20.99 -17.28
C TYR A 371 -6.96 -20.21 -17.21
N ILE A 372 -6.88 -18.87 -17.22
CA ILE A 372 -8.07 -18.02 -17.15
C ILE A 372 -8.81 -18.27 -18.45
N ASP A 373 -9.80 -19.15 -18.34
CA ASP A 373 -10.45 -19.70 -19.51
C ASP A 373 -11.32 -18.64 -20.19
N LEU A 374 -10.79 -18.16 -21.30
CA LEU A 374 -11.38 -17.20 -22.22
C LEU A 374 -12.19 -17.85 -23.34
N THR A 375 -12.22 -19.19 -23.43
CA THR A 375 -12.93 -19.90 -24.51
C THR A 375 -14.44 -19.66 -24.50
N ASN A 376 -14.99 -19.33 -23.33
CA ASN A 376 -16.40 -19.03 -23.12
C ASN A 376 -16.82 -17.62 -23.57
N LEU A 377 -15.87 -16.74 -23.93
CA LEU A 377 -16.20 -15.39 -24.43
C LEU A 377 -16.64 -15.46 -25.89
N SER A 378 -17.65 -14.67 -26.22
CA SER A 378 -18.26 -14.64 -27.55
C SER A 378 -18.61 -13.22 -27.99
N LYS A 379 -19.02 -13.08 -29.25
CA LYS A 379 -19.54 -11.83 -29.81
C LYS A 379 -20.76 -11.24 -29.10
N LYS A 380 -21.46 -12.03 -28.28
CA LYS A 380 -22.57 -11.53 -27.45
C LYS A 380 -22.09 -10.70 -26.26
N ASP A 381 -20.84 -10.88 -25.85
CA ASP A 381 -20.24 -10.20 -24.70
C ASP A 381 -19.67 -8.84 -25.10
N SER A 382 -19.01 -8.80 -26.24
CA SER A 382 -18.58 -7.59 -26.95
C SER A 382 -18.47 -7.92 -28.43
N PRO A 383 -18.97 -7.08 -29.35
CA PRO A 383 -18.79 -7.24 -30.79
C PRO A 383 -17.42 -6.75 -31.30
N LEU A 384 -16.58 -6.17 -30.44
CA LEU A 384 -15.39 -5.41 -30.85
C LEU A 384 -14.44 -6.18 -31.76
N ALA A 385 -14.16 -7.44 -31.46
CA ALA A 385 -13.25 -8.24 -32.27
C ALA A 385 -13.83 -8.53 -33.67
N GLU A 386 -15.14 -8.70 -33.79
CA GLU A 386 -15.81 -8.94 -35.09
C GLU A 386 -15.91 -7.65 -35.90
N ASP A 387 -16.27 -6.53 -35.26
CA ASP A 387 -16.29 -5.21 -35.90
C ASP A 387 -14.89 -4.79 -36.38
N LEU A 388 -13.85 -5.08 -35.59
CA LEU A 388 -12.45 -4.85 -36.01
C LEU A 388 -12.06 -5.74 -37.20
N GLU A 389 -12.49 -6.99 -37.22
CA GLU A 389 -12.24 -7.86 -38.38
C GLU A 389 -12.95 -7.34 -39.64
N ILE A 390 -14.20 -6.89 -39.53
CA ILE A 390 -14.93 -6.24 -40.62
C ILE A 390 -14.17 -5.01 -41.13
N PHE A 391 -13.70 -4.17 -40.19
CA PHE A 391 -12.95 -2.96 -40.50
C PHE A 391 -11.65 -3.25 -41.27
N VAL A 392 -10.83 -4.19 -40.81
CA VAL A 392 -9.56 -4.52 -41.49
C VAL A 392 -9.82 -5.22 -42.82
N ASN A 393 -10.79 -6.14 -42.89
CA ASN A 393 -11.16 -6.83 -44.12
C ASN A 393 -11.66 -5.87 -45.21
N TYR A 394 -12.28 -4.75 -44.84
CA TYR A 394 -12.67 -3.71 -45.78
C TYR A 394 -11.44 -3.19 -46.56
N PHE A 395 -10.32 -2.95 -45.90
CA PHE A 395 -9.08 -2.44 -46.52
C PHE A 395 -8.30 -3.51 -47.31
N ILE A 396 -8.56 -4.80 -47.05
CA ILE A 396 -8.05 -5.88 -47.91
C ILE A 396 -8.74 -5.83 -49.27
N LYS A 397 -10.07 -5.60 -49.28
CA LYS A 397 -10.91 -5.61 -50.48
C LYS A 397 -10.90 -4.28 -51.23
N ASN A 398 -10.69 -3.16 -50.52
CA ASN A 398 -10.85 -1.82 -51.07
C ASN A 398 -9.56 -1.01 -50.95
N ARG A 399 -9.20 -0.30 -52.02
CA ARG A 399 -8.11 0.67 -51.98
C ARG A 399 -8.62 2.01 -51.46
N VAL A 400 -8.22 2.37 -50.25
CA VAL A 400 -8.63 3.62 -49.59
C VAL A 400 -7.44 4.55 -49.39
N LYS A 401 -7.60 5.80 -49.79
CA LYS A 401 -6.63 6.87 -49.56
C LYS A 401 -7.14 7.81 -48.48
N VAL A 402 -6.30 8.13 -47.49
CA VAL A 402 -6.66 9.03 -46.39
C VAL A 402 -6.74 10.49 -46.86
N THR A 403 -7.42 11.32 -46.08
CA THR A 403 -7.49 12.77 -46.31
C THR A 403 -6.10 13.42 -46.19
N LEU A 404 -5.85 14.48 -46.97
CA LEU A 404 -4.51 15.09 -47.04
C LEU A 404 -4.08 15.78 -45.74
N LYS A 405 -5.01 16.48 -45.07
CA LYS A 405 -4.70 17.32 -43.90
C LYS A 405 -4.54 16.50 -42.62
N ASN A 406 -5.54 15.67 -42.30
CA ASN A 406 -5.63 14.98 -41.01
C ASN A 406 -5.35 13.48 -41.10
N LYS A 407 -5.16 12.95 -42.32
CA LYS A 407 -4.95 11.52 -42.58
C LYS A 407 -6.09 10.62 -42.08
N TRP A 408 -7.32 11.15 -42.07
CA TRP A 408 -8.53 10.42 -41.73
C TRP A 408 -9.01 9.51 -42.85
N ILE A 409 -9.75 8.47 -42.49
CA ILE A 409 -10.53 7.68 -43.44
C ILE A 409 -11.64 8.56 -44.01
N PRO A 410 -11.77 8.68 -45.36
CA PRO A 410 -12.82 9.50 -45.93
C PRO A 410 -14.21 9.01 -45.50
N PHE A 411 -15.10 9.94 -45.15
CA PHE A 411 -16.39 9.64 -44.54
C PHE A 411 -17.27 8.64 -45.31
N LYS A 412 -17.20 8.65 -46.65
CA LYS A 412 -17.90 7.67 -47.48
C LYS A 412 -17.50 6.22 -47.19
N HIS A 413 -16.24 5.97 -46.84
CA HIS A 413 -15.75 4.65 -46.48
C HIS A 413 -16.15 4.29 -45.06
N ILE A 414 -16.15 5.26 -44.13
CA ILE A 414 -16.66 5.09 -42.77
C ILE A 414 -18.11 4.60 -42.79
N LYS A 415 -18.98 5.22 -43.59
CA LYS A 415 -20.39 4.77 -43.74
C LYS A 415 -20.51 3.33 -44.22
N LEU A 416 -19.75 2.96 -45.26
CA LEU A 416 -19.78 1.61 -45.81
C LEU A 416 -19.27 0.55 -44.82
N ILE A 417 -18.26 0.90 -44.01
CA ILE A 417 -17.75 -0.01 -42.97
C ILE A 417 -18.79 -0.13 -41.84
N GLU A 418 -19.34 1.01 -41.40
CA GLU A 418 -20.33 1.06 -40.33
C GLU A 418 -21.62 0.31 -40.69
N GLU A 419 -22.02 0.24 -41.96
CA GLU A 419 -23.17 -0.56 -42.42
C GLU A 419 -23.10 -2.03 -41.97
N ASP A 420 -21.90 -2.60 -41.94
CA ASP A 420 -21.66 -3.99 -41.57
C ASP A 420 -21.37 -4.18 -40.06
N PHE A 421 -21.07 -3.11 -39.31
CA PHE A 421 -20.80 -3.20 -37.87
C PHE A 421 -22.01 -3.67 -37.06
N ILE A 422 -21.76 -4.47 -36.03
CA ILE A 422 -22.77 -4.87 -35.04
C ILE A 422 -23.07 -3.69 -34.11
N ASN A 423 -22.02 -3.00 -33.61
CA ASN A 423 -22.20 -1.80 -32.82
C ASN A 423 -22.20 -0.55 -33.72
N LYS A 424 -23.31 0.20 -33.70
CA LYS A 424 -23.49 1.40 -34.53
C LYS A 424 -23.08 2.65 -33.76
N ASP A 425 -22.36 3.55 -34.42
CA ASP A 425 -21.99 4.84 -33.82
C ASP A 425 -23.17 5.81 -33.89
N SER A 426 -23.55 6.37 -32.75
CA SER A 426 -24.40 7.57 -32.72
C SER A 426 -23.55 8.80 -33.03
N PHE A 427 -24.02 9.69 -33.91
CA PHE A 427 -23.41 11.01 -34.06
C PHE A 427 -23.50 11.77 -32.74
N ILE A 428 -22.36 12.26 -32.26
CA ILE A 428 -22.26 12.99 -31.00
C ILE A 428 -22.61 14.48 -31.19
N SER A 429 -22.73 14.95 -32.44
CA SER A 429 -22.90 16.37 -32.76
C SER A 429 -23.77 16.63 -34.01
N LEU A 430 -24.09 17.92 -34.22
CA LEU A 430 -25.24 18.51 -34.94
C LEU A 430 -25.28 18.29 -36.47
N GLY A 431 -24.62 17.26 -37.01
CA GLY A 431 -24.68 16.83 -38.41
C GLY A 431 -23.81 17.65 -39.38
N GLU A 432 -23.12 18.70 -38.91
CA GLU A 432 -22.16 19.44 -39.73
C GLU A 432 -20.81 18.71 -39.83
N GLU A 433 -20.45 17.95 -38.81
CA GLU A 433 -19.26 17.11 -38.73
C GLU A 433 -19.27 16.02 -39.80
N GLU A 434 -20.47 15.49 -40.11
CA GLU A 434 -20.69 14.58 -41.23
C GLU A 434 -20.35 15.24 -42.57
N LYS A 435 -20.77 16.50 -42.76
CA LYS A 435 -20.47 17.28 -43.98
C LYS A 435 -18.97 17.60 -44.09
N ARG A 436 -18.28 17.80 -42.95
CA ARG A 436 -16.83 18.04 -42.89
C ARG A 436 -16.00 16.76 -42.99
N GLY A 437 -16.61 15.59 -42.78
CA GLY A 437 -15.98 14.28 -42.86
C GLY A 437 -15.02 13.99 -41.69
N GLU A 438 -15.40 14.39 -40.49
CA GLU A 438 -14.59 14.23 -39.27
C GLU A 438 -14.76 12.81 -38.70
N GLU A 439 -13.73 11.98 -38.88
CA GLU A 439 -13.71 10.57 -38.41
C GLU A 439 -13.90 10.47 -36.90
N VAL A 440 -13.26 11.36 -36.13
CA VAL A 440 -13.31 11.39 -34.66
C VAL A 440 -14.71 11.57 -34.08
N SER A 441 -15.66 12.06 -34.89
CA SER A 441 -17.06 12.26 -34.51
C SER A 441 -17.87 10.96 -34.51
N LYS A 442 -17.30 9.88 -35.07
CA LYS A 442 -17.77 8.50 -34.99
C LYS A 442 -16.84 7.72 -34.06
N ARG A 443 -17.08 7.79 -32.74
CA ARG A 443 -16.07 7.42 -31.74
C ARG A 443 -15.74 5.95 -31.71
N TYR A 444 -16.70 5.06 -31.96
CA TYR A 444 -16.45 3.62 -31.94
C TYR A 444 -15.62 3.16 -33.14
N ILE A 445 -15.96 3.60 -34.36
CA ILE A 445 -15.13 3.27 -35.54
C ILE A 445 -13.75 3.92 -35.45
N TYR A 446 -13.66 5.15 -34.92
CA TYR A 446 -12.37 5.81 -34.72
C TYR A 446 -11.52 5.10 -33.65
N PHE A 447 -12.15 4.57 -32.60
CA PHE A 447 -11.49 3.68 -31.64
C PHE A 447 -10.93 2.43 -32.33
N ILE A 448 -11.70 1.78 -33.21
CA ILE A 448 -11.24 0.64 -34.00
C ILE A 448 -10.10 1.02 -34.97
N ASP A 449 -10.14 2.19 -35.62
CA ASP A 449 -9.04 2.69 -36.47
C ASP A 449 -7.75 2.82 -35.67
N ILE A 450 -7.79 3.51 -34.54
CA ILE A 450 -6.61 3.70 -33.68
C ILE A 450 -6.10 2.36 -33.15
N LEU A 451 -6.99 1.46 -32.70
CA LEU A 451 -6.59 0.13 -32.24
C LEU A 451 -5.94 -0.67 -33.36
N SER A 452 -6.51 -0.66 -34.56
CA SER A 452 -5.98 -1.37 -35.72
C SER A 452 -4.59 -0.87 -36.12
N ARG A 453 -4.34 0.44 -35.97
CA ARG A 453 -3.01 1.05 -36.17
C ARG A 453 -2.03 0.70 -35.06
N ALA A 454 -2.46 0.73 -33.79
CA ALA A 454 -1.64 0.37 -32.63
C ALA A 454 -1.26 -1.13 -32.66
N ALA A 455 -2.18 -1.97 -33.12
CA ALA A 455 -1.98 -3.38 -33.39
C ALA A 455 -1.08 -3.65 -34.62
N LYS A 456 -0.82 -2.63 -35.45
CA LYS A 456 -0.13 -2.75 -36.75
C LYS A 456 -0.84 -3.67 -37.75
N PHE A 457 -2.16 -3.85 -37.62
CA PHE A 457 -2.97 -4.52 -38.64
C PHE A 457 -3.09 -3.66 -39.89
N ILE A 458 -3.18 -2.34 -39.70
CA ILE A 458 -3.18 -1.37 -40.79
C ILE A 458 -2.12 -0.29 -40.59
N TYR A 459 -1.63 0.26 -41.69
CA TYR A 459 -0.73 1.41 -41.70
C TYR A 459 -0.95 2.27 -42.94
N THR A 460 -0.49 3.51 -42.92
CA THR A 460 -0.58 4.43 -44.07
C THR A 460 0.77 4.53 -44.76
N ASP A 461 0.81 4.24 -46.06
CA ASP A 461 2.03 4.36 -46.86
C ASP A 461 2.42 5.82 -47.14
N LYS A 462 3.60 6.05 -47.72
CA LYS A 462 4.11 7.39 -48.05
C LYS A 462 3.19 8.16 -49.02
N LYS A 463 2.34 7.47 -49.77
CA LYS A 463 1.40 8.06 -50.74
C LYS A 463 0.01 8.30 -50.13
N GLY A 464 -0.20 7.98 -48.85
CA GLY A 464 -1.47 8.15 -48.15
C GLY A 464 -2.46 7.00 -48.35
N TRP A 465 -2.04 5.85 -48.87
CA TRP A 465 -2.92 4.68 -48.96
C TRP A 465 -2.88 3.86 -47.68
N ILE A 466 -4.04 3.37 -47.25
CA ILE A 466 -4.13 2.40 -46.16
C ILE A 466 -3.70 1.04 -46.71
N LYS A 467 -2.79 0.39 -45.99
CA LYS A 467 -2.24 -0.94 -46.28
C LYS A 467 -2.52 -1.84 -45.07
N VAL A 468 -2.75 -3.11 -45.36
CA VAL A 468 -2.99 -4.14 -44.35
C VAL A 468 -1.74 -5.01 -44.22
N ASN A 469 -1.32 -5.29 -42.99
CA ASN A 469 -0.36 -6.33 -42.70
C ASN A 469 -1.10 -7.68 -42.65
N VAL A 470 -1.24 -8.31 -43.81
CA VAL A 470 -2.11 -9.48 -44.00
C VAL A 470 -1.67 -10.65 -43.12
N ASP A 471 -0.38 -10.91 -43.02
CA ASP A 471 0.15 -12.04 -42.24
C ASP A 471 -0.14 -11.84 -40.74
N HIS A 472 0.17 -10.65 -40.21
CA HIS A 472 -0.06 -10.36 -38.80
C HIS A 472 -1.55 -10.32 -38.44
N PHE A 473 -2.40 -9.81 -39.33
CA PHE A 473 -3.84 -9.83 -39.12
C PHE A 473 -4.41 -11.24 -39.17
N LYS A 474 -3.86 -12.12 -40.03
CA LYS A 474 -4.25 -13.53 -40.08
C LYS A 474 -3.93 -14.27 -38.78
N GLU A 475 -2.75 -14.03 -38.19
CA GLU A 475 -2.38 -14.57 -36.87
C GLU A 475 -3.37 -14.15 -35.77
N PHE A 476 -3.85 -12.90 -35.82
CA PHE A 476 -4.91 -12.42 -34.92
C PHE A 476 -6.22 -13.17 -35.16
N CYS A 477 -6.65 -13.31 -36.42
CA CYS A 477 -7.89 -13.99 -36.79
C CYS A 477 -7.94 -15.47 -36.37
N GLU A 478 -6.81 -16.16 -36.27
CA GLU A 478 -6.71 -17.57 -35.87
C GLU A 478 -6.90 -17.80 -34.35
N LYS A 479 -6.84 -16.74 -33.54
CA LYS A 479 -7.04 -16.82 -32.08
C LYS A 479 -8.51 -17.10 -31.71
N SER A 480 -8.74 -17.63 -30.51
CA SER A 480 -10.09 -17.72 -29.96
C SER A 480 -10.68 -16.32 -29.75
N TYR A 481 -12.01 -16.19 -29.72
CA TYR A 481 -12.67 -14.88 -29.57
C TYR A 481 -12.26 -14.17 -28.28
N GLY A 482 -12.16 -14.90 -27.17
CA GLY A 482 -11.69 -14.33 -25.90
C GLY A 482 -10.23 -13.89 -25.94
N GLU A 483 -9.36 -14.63 -26.63
CA GLU A 483 -7.96 -14.22 -26.82
C GLU A 483 -7.84 -12.96 -27.68
N LYS A 484 -8.68 -12.82 -28.72
CA LYS A 484 -8.77 -11.60 -29.53
C LYS A 484 -9.16 -10.40 -28.65
N LEU A 485 -10.20 -10.54 -27.83
CA LEU A 485 -10.64 -9.47 -26.92
C LEU A 485 -9.56 -9.09 -25.91
N PHE A 486 -8.86 -10.07 -25.34
CA PHE A 486 -7.76 -9.80 -24.42
C PHE A 486 -6.59 -9.08 -25.09
N GLU A 487 -6.21 -9.50 -26.29
CA GLU A 487 -5.15 -8.82 -27.04
C GLU A 487 -5.54 -7.38 -27.41
N LEU A 488 -6.80 -7.14 -27.80
CA LEU A 488 -7.29 -5.78 -28.04
C LEU A 488 -7.32 -4.94 -26.75
N PHE A 489 -7.71 -5.53 -25.62
CA PHE A 489 -7.63 -4.88 -24.32
C PHE A 489 -6.18 -4.47 -24.00
N PHE A 490 -5.25 -5.40 -24.19
CA PHE A 490 -3.82 -5.17 -23.98
C PHE A 490 -3.27 -4.08 -24.91
N ILE A 491 -3.59 -4.12 -26.20
CA ILE A 491 -3.16 -3.12 -27.18
C ILE A 491 -3.69 -1.73 -26.82
N TRP A 492 -4.95 -1.63 -26.38
CA TRP A 492 -5.54 -0.37 -25.96
C TRP A 492 -4.77 0.27 -24.80
N VAL A 493 -4.43 -0.53 -23.79
CA VAL A 493 -3.74 -0.04 -22.59
C VAL A 493 -2.27 0.30 -22.89
N GLU A 494 -1.55 -0.63 -23.53
CA GLU A 494 -0.08 -0.60 -23.60
C GLU A 494 0.49 0.03 -24.86
N LYS A 495 -0.27 0.03 -25.97
CA LYS A 495 0.25 0.42 -27.29
C LYS A 495 -0.46 1.63 -27.89
N ALA A 496 -1.74 1.80 -27.60
CA ALA A 496 -2.50 2.95 -28.10
C ALA A 496 -2.21 4.19 -27.23
N ASN A 497 -2.12 5.37 -27.85
CA ASN A 497 -1.98 6.62 -27.10
C ASN A 497 -3.38 7.16 -26.76
N TRP A 498 -3.71 7.24 -25.47
CA TRP A 498 -5.05 7.58 -25.01
C TRP A 498 -5.51 8.99 -25.43
N THR A 499 -4.57 9.93 -25.57
CA THR A 499 -4.91 11.29 -26.01
C THR A 499 -5.43 11.33 -27.45
N LYS A 500 -5.13 10.32 -28.27
CA LYS A 500 -5.62 10.26 -29.66
C LYS A 500 -7.10 9.95 -29.78
N PHE A 501 -7.72 9.34 -28.76
CA PHE A 501 -9.14 9.01 -28.79
C PHE A 501 -10.05 10.18 -28.41
N LEU A 502 -9.47 11.30 -27.94
CA LEU A 502 -10.22 12.49 -27.57
C LEU A 502 -10.44 13.39 -28.78
N ALA A 503 -11.68 13.85 -28.97
CA ALA A 503 -12.02 14.79 -30.05
C ALA A 503 -11.43 16.19 -29.81
N THR A 504 -11.11 16.53 -28.56
CA THR A 504 -10.52 17.81 -28.16
C THR A 504 -9.36 17.55 -27.19
N ASN A 505 -8.42 18.49 -27.12
CA ASN A 505 -7.28 18.42 -26.20
C ASN A 505 -7.64 18.74 -24.73
N TYR A 506 -8.92 18.95 -24.42
CA TYR A 506 -9.38 19.39 -23.11
C TYR A 506 -9.01 18.40 -21.99
N TRP A 507 -9.04 17.10 -22.28
CA TRP A 507 -8.73 16.02 -21.32
C TRP A 507 -7.37 15.34 -21.56
N ASP A 508 -6.48 15.94 -22.35
CA ASP A 508 -5.20 15.31 -22.71
C ASP A 508 -4.33 14.98 -21.50
N ASN A 509 -4.32 15.87 -20.50
CA ASN A 509 -3.51 15.67 -19.29
C ASN A 509 -4.05 14.50 -18.45
N GLN A 510 -5.37 14.46 -18.25
CA GLN A 510 -6.04 13.39 -17.51
C GLN A 510 -5.92 12.05 -18.23
N ALA A 511 -5.99 12.04 -19.57
CA ALA A 511 -5.81 10.81 -20.35
C ALA A 511 -4.39 10.24 -20.21
N LYS A 512 -3.36 11.10 -20.20
CA LYS A 512 -1.98 10.67 -19.92
C LYS A 512 -1.84 10.13 -18.49
N GLU A 513 -2.34 10.89 -17.51
CA GLU A 513 -2.26 10.50 -16.10
C GLU A 513 -2.94 9.16 -15.84
N TYR A 514 -4.14 8.94 -16.40
CA TYR A 514 -4.86 7.67 -16.27
C TYR A 514 -4.18 6.52 -17.00
N GLN A 515 -3.58 6.78 -18.17
CA GLN A 515 -2.83 5.75 -18.89
C GLN A 515 -1.55 5.36 -18.13
N GLU A 516 -0.80 6.31 -17.59
CA GLU A 516 0.41 6.08 -16.79
C GLU A 516 0.11 5.34 -15.49
N ASN A 517 -1.04 5.63 -14.86
CA ASN A 517 -1.49 5.01 -13.61
C ASN A 517 -2.55 3.92 -13.84
N PHE A 518 -2.57 3.28 -15.02
CA PHE A 518 -3.61 2.31 -15.36
C PHE A 518 -3.64 1.12 -14.39
N ILE A 519 -2.48 0.68 -13.87
CA ILE A 519 -2.40 -0.41 -12.89
C ILE A 519 -3.20 -0.08 -11.62
N THR A 520 -3.10 1.16 -11.12
CA THR A 520 -3.88 1.63 -9.97
C THR A 520 -5.37 1.65 -10.29
N LEU A 521 -5.75 2.14 -11.48
CA LEU A 521 -7.14 2.12 -11.93
C LEU A 521 -7.68 0.69 -12.03
N LEU A 522 -6.88 -0.24 -12.55
CA LEU A 522 -7.23 -1.64 -12.70
C LEU A 522 -7.51 -2.27 -11.33
N TYR A 523 -6.68 -2.03 -10.31
CA TYR A 523 -6.93 -2.47 -8.93
C TYR A 523 -8.20 -1.84 -8.33
N CYS A 524 -8.41 -0.53 -8.53
CA CYS A 524 -9.60 0.13 -8.03
C CYS A 524 -10.88 -0.47 -8.62
N ILE A 525 -10.85 -0.84 -9.91
CA ILE A 525 -11.93 -1.55 -10.59
C ILE A 525 -12.04 -2.98 -10.06
N ASP A 526 -10.93 -3.69 -9.91
CA ASP A 526 -10.90 -5.09 -9.49
C ASP A 526 -11.58 -5.34 -8.13
N GLU A 527 -11.45 -4.41 -7.19
CA GLU A 527 -12.08 -4.46 -5.86
C GLU A 527 -13.62 -4.52 -5.90
N TYR A 528 -14.26 -4.16 -7.02
CA TYR A 528 -15.72 -4.21 -7.11
C TYR A 528 -16.27 -5.60 -7.41
N ARG A 529 -17.34 -5.96 -6.70
CA ARG A 529 -18.08 -7.22 -6.95
C ARG A 529 -18.74 -7.21 -8.33
N ILE A 530 -18.71 -8.37 -8.99
CA ILE A 530 -19.39 -8.61 -10.27
C ILE A 530 -20.87 -8.21 -10.16
N ASN A 531 -21.39 -7.53 -11.18
CA ASN A 531 -22.77 -7.04 -11.26
C ASN A 531 -23.22 -6.04 -10.17
N ARG A 532 -22.33 -5.58 -9.28
CA ARG A 532 -22.64 -4.45 -8.40
C ARG A 532 -22.68 -3.17 -9.23
N LYS A 533 -23.82 -2.48 -9.23
CA LYS A 533 -23.95 -1.15 -9.82
C LYS A 533 -23.18 -0.14 -8.99
N ILE A 534 -22.27 0.56 -9.64
CA ILE A 534 -21.38 1.58 -9.08
C ILE A 534 -21.80 2.92 -9.66
N ASP A 535 -22.00 3.92 -8.80
CA ASP A 535 -22.26 5.28 -9.26
C ASP A 535 -20.95 5.95 -9.74
N MET A 536 -21.01 6.73 -10.81
CA MET A 536 -19.82 7.42 -11.33
C MET A 536 -19.22 8.38 -10.29
N GLU A 537 -20.04 9.07 -9.50
CA GLU A 537 -19.55 9.96 -8.44
C GLU A 537 -18.90 9.16 -7.30
N GLU A 538 -19.49 8.00 -6.93
CA GLU A 538 -18.90 7.06 -5.96
C GLU A 538 -17.52 6.57 -6.43
N PHE A 539 -17.39 6.27 -7.72
CA PHE A 539 -16.12 5.83 -8.30
C PHE A 539 -15.05 6.93 -8.29
N VAL A 540 -15.41 8.17 -8.68
CA VAL A 540 -14.51 9.33 -8.61
C VAL A 540 -14.03 9.56 -7.17
N ILE A 541 -14.95 9.56 -6.20
CA ILE A 541 -14.59 9.76 -4.80
C ILE A 541 -13.60 8.68 -4.35
N LYS A 542 -13.86 7.41 -4.67
CA LYS A 542 -12.96 6.30 -4.31
C LYS A 542 -11.58 6.44 -4.96
N LEU A 543 -11.53 6.87 -6.23
CA LEU A 543 -10.29 7.02 -6.97
C LEU A 543 -9.40 8.15 -6.41
N TYR A 544 -10.01 9.26 -5.99
CA TYR A 544 -9.30 10.48 -5.58
C TYR A 544 -9.20 10.69 -4.06
N THR A 545 -9.78 9.81 -3.25
CA THR A 545 -9.77 9.92 -1.78
C THR A 545 -8.83 8.87 -1.16
N PRO A 546 -7.70 9.28 -0.53
CA PRO A 546 -6.82 8.34 0.16
C PRO A 546 -7.57 7.60 1.28
N LYS A 547 -7.23 6.33 1.54
CA LYS A 547 -7.87 5.43 2.54
C LYS A 547 -7.94 5.97 4.00
N LYS A 548 -7.50 7.21 4.28
CA LYS A 548 -7.44 7.83 5.63
C LYS A 548 -7.80 9.33 5.69
N LYS A 549 -8.36 9.95 4.63
CA LYS A 549 -8.76 11.37 4.66
C LYS A 549 -10.17 11.55 4.07
N GLU A 550 -11.03 12.32 4.72
CA GLU A 550 -12.26 12.82 4.08
C GLU A 550 -11.91 13.98 3.15
N VAL A 551 -12.10 13.80 1.84
CA VAL A 551 -11.97 14.87 0.84
C VAL A 551 -13.38 15.30 0.42
N LYS A 552 -13.71 16.59 0.63
CA LYS A 552 -14.98 17.16 0.16
C LYS A 552 -14.77 17.76 -1.23
N PHE A 553 -15.37 17.15 -2.24
CA PHE A 553 -15.44 17.71 -3.60
C PHE A 553 -16.66 18.60 -3.75
N SER A 554 -16.54 19.66 -4.55
CA SER A 554 -17.71 20.41 -5.02
C SER A 554 -18.47 19.59 -6.07
N LYS A 555 -19.79 19.79 -6.17
CA LYS A 555 -20.64 19.05 -7.10
C LYS A 555 -20.24 19.26 -8.57
N SER A 556 -19.77 20.45 -8.93
CA SER A 556 -19.26 20.75 -10.27
C SER A 556 -18.00 19.94 -10.58
N VAL A 557 -17.03 19.93 -9.66
CA VAL A 557 -15.77 19.18 -9.84
C VAL A 557 -16.00 17.68 -9.92
N LEU A 558 -16.91 17.12 -9.10
CA LEU A 558 -17.29 15.70 -9.21
C LEU A 558 -17.90 15.37 -10.57
N SER A 559 -18.79 16.23 -11.06
CA SER A 559 -19.42 16.05 -12.37
C SER A 559 -18.38 16.11 -13.50
N ASP A 560 -17.45 17.07 -13.45
CA ASP A 560 -16.40 17.23 -14.46
C ASP A 560 -15.46 16.02 -14.49
N LEU A 561 -15.02 15.55 -13.31
CA LEU A 561 -14.18 14.34 -13.19
C LEU A 561 -14.92 13.07 -13.61
N ALA A 562 -16.20 12.93 -13.25
CA ALA A 562 -17.02 11.82 -13.70
C ALA A 562 -17.13 11.78 -15.23
N SER A 563 -17.34 12.93 -15.87
CA SER A 563 -17.36 13.05 -17.34
C SER A 563 -16.01 12.74 -17.98
N ALA A 564 -14.89 13.13 -17.34
CA ALA A 564 -13.56 12.76 -17.79
C ALA A 564 -13.34 11.25 -17.76
N ILE A 565 -13.62 10.61 -16.61
CA ILE A 565 -13.48 9.15 -16.44
C ILE A 565 -14.43 8.39 -17.39
N GLU A 566 -15.66 8.87 -17.56
CA GLU A 566 -16.60 8.31 -18.53
C GLU A 566 -15.98 8.24 -19.93
N THR A 567 -15.48 9.38 -20.40
CA THR A 567 -14.98 9.59 -21.76
C THR A 567 -13.64 8.89 -22.01
N ILE A 568 -12.76 8.86 -21.00
CA ILE A 568 -11.37 8.38 -21.13
C ILE A 568 -11.26 6.88 -20.84
N LEU A 569 -12.14 6.33 -20.00
CA LEU A 569 -11.99 4.98 -19.46
C LEU A 569 -13.24 4.11 -19.63
N ILE A 570 -14.37 4.52 -19.05
CA ILE A 570 -15.54 3.63 -18.89
C ILE A 570 -16.18 3.26 -20.23
N GLU A 571 -16.25 4.18 -21.19
CA GLU A 571 -16.80 3.87 -22.52
C GLU A 571 -15.96 2.82 -23.27
N TYR A 572 -14.63 2.89 -23.21
CA TYR A 572 -13.78 1.90 -23.87
C TYR A 572 -13.85 0.55 -23.16
N LEU A 573 -13.90 0.54 -21.83
CA LEU A 573 -14.14 -0.68 -21.05
C LEU A 573 -15.52 -1.29 -21.38
N GLN A 574 -16.52 -0.47 -21.68
CA GLN A 574 -17.82 -0.96 -22.14
C GLN A 574 -17.70 -1.63 -23.51
N TRP A 575 -17.00 -1.02 -24.46
CA TRP A 575 -16.79 -1.61 -25.79
C TRP A 575 -15.96 -2.89 -25.75
N LEU A 576 -14.99 -2.99 -24.83
CA LEU A 576 -14.25 -4.23 -24.56
C LEU A 576 -15.08 -5.31 -23.86
N GLY A 577 -16.32 -4.99 -23.43
CA GLY A 577 -17.19 -5.92 -22.69
C GLY A 577 -16.81 -6.09 -21.21
N VAL A 578 -15.84 -5.30 -20.71
CA VAL A 578 -15.37 -5.35 -19.32
C VAL A 578 -16.45 -4.88 -18.36
N VAL A 579 -17.14 -3.80 -18.72
CA VAL A 579 -18.23 -3.22 -17.92
C VAL A 579 -19.52 -3.13 -18.72
N ARG A 580 -20.64 -3.09 -18.01
CA ARG A 580 -21.93 -2.63 -18.55
C ARG A 580 -22.29 -1.31 -17.91
N THR A 581 -23.01 -0.48 -18.66
CA THR A 581 -23.35 0.88 -18.24
C THR A 581 -24.85 1.08 -18.25
N GLN A 582 -25.33 1.91 -17.32
CA GLN A 582 -26.67 2.45 -17.33
C GLN A 582 -26.57 3.96 -17.57
N LYS A 583 -27.08 4.40 -18.73
CA LYS A 583 -27.15 5.81 -19.07
C LYS A 583 -28.38 6.46 -18.44
N GLY A 584 -28.24 7.72 -18.03
CA GLY A 584 -29.33 8.59 -17.58
C GLY A 584 -29.24 9.95 -18.26
N ASP A 585 -30.33 10.71 -18.24
CA ASP A 585 -30.34 12.05 -18.83
C ASP A 585 -29.49 13.00 -17.97
N LEU A 586 -28.67 13.82 -18.62
CA LEU A 586 -27.83 14.81 -17.94
C LEU A 586 -28.70 15.92 -17.31
N PHE A 587 -29.78 16.31 -18.01
CA PHE A 587 -30.83 17.22 -17.54
C PHE A 587 -32.20 16.69 -17.97
N PRO A 588 -33.24 16.79 -17.13
CA PRO A 588 -34.61 16.45 -17.54
C PRO A 588 -35.02 17.25 -18.79
N GLY A 589 -35.31 16.56 -19.90
CA GLY A 589 -35.73 17.17 -21.16
C GLY A 589 -34.64 17.38 -22.22
N ILE A 590 -33.35 17.22 -21.87
CA ILE A 590 -32.23 17.24 -22.83
C ILE A 590 -31.86 15.80 -23.18
N LYS A 591 -31.93 15.41 -24.47
CA LYS A 591 -31.65 14.04 -24.96
C LYS A 591 -30.17 13.59 -24.85
N ILE A 592 -29.34 14.33 -24.10
CA ILE A 592 -27.93 13.97 -23.88
C ILE A 592 -27.89 12.99 -22.72
N LYS A 593 -27.47 11.76 -23.03
CA LYS A 593 -27.39 10.64 -22.09
C LYS A 593 -25.95 10.42 -21.63
N VAL A 594 -25.71 10.50 -20.33
CA VAL A 594 -24.42 10.22 -19.70
C VAL A 594 -24.48 8.92 -18.90
N ILE A 595 -23.36 8.23 -18.77
CA ILE A 595 -23.24 7.04 -17.93
C ILE A 595 -23.39 7.46 -16.47
N LYS A 596 -24.48 7.05 -15.83
CA LYS A 596 -24.69 7.31 -14.39
C LYS A 596 -24.12 6.21 -13.54
N LYS A 597 -24.25 4.97 -14.01
CA LYS A 597 -23.79 3.79 -13.28
C LYS A 597 -23.12 2.81 -14.21
N PHE A 598 -22.15 2.06 -13.70
CA PHE A 598 -21.56 0.93 -14.40
C PHE A 598 -21.42 -0.28 -13.46
N TRP A 599 -21.18 -1.46 -14.02
CA TRP A 599 -20.85 -2.65 -13.25
C TRP A 599 -19.96 -3.58 -14.05
N ILE A 600 -19.10 -4.30 -13.35
CA ILE A 600 -18.18 -5.28 -13.96
C ILE A 600 -18.99 -6.51 -14.36
N THR A 601 -18.79 -6.97 -15.60
CA THR A 601 -19.43 -8.18 -16.09
C THR A 601 -18.65 -9.43 -15.65
N PRO A 602 -19.27 -10.61 -15.57
CA PRO A 602 -18.54 -11.85 -15.26
C PRO A 602 -17.36 -12.10 -16.21
N ASN A 603 -17.55 -11.84 -17.51
CA ASN A 603 -16.51 -11.99 -18.52
C ASN A 603 -15.48 -10.86 -18.46
N GLY A 604 -15.89 -9.66 -18.10
CA GLY A 604 -15.00 -8.53 -17.83
C GLY A 604 -14.07 -8.79 -16.66
N LYS A 605 -14.56 -9.44 -15.59
CA LYS A 605 -13.72 -9.86 -14.47
C LYS A 605 -12.64 -10.86 -14.92
N LYS A 606 -12.95 -11.78 -15.83
CA LYS A 606 -11.92 -12.67 -16.43
C LYS A 606 -10.85 -11.90 -17.20
N LEU A 607 -11.25 -10.90 -18.00
CA LEU A 607 -10.31 -10.05 -18.75
C LEU A 607 -9.43 -9.21 -17.81
N ILE A 608 -10.01 -8.64 -16.74
CA ILE A 608 -9.28 -7.90 -15.71
C ILE A 608 -8.27 -8.82 -15.01
N ASN A 609 -8.71 -9.98 -14.53
CA ASN A 609 -7.83 -10.94 -13.86
C ASN A 609 -6.67 -11.36 -14.78
N LYS A 610 -6.94 -11.58 -16.09
CA LYS A 610 -5.88 -11.92 -17.04
C LYS A 610 -4.89 -10.78 -17.29
N MET A 611 -5.35 -9.53 -17.23
CA MET A 611 -4.48 -8.36 -17.31
C MET A 611 -3.62 -8.20 -16.05
N ILE A 612 -4.21 -8.43 -14.87
CA ILE A 612 -3.49 -8.47 -13.58
C ILE A 612 -2.41 -9.56 -13.61
N ASP A 613 -2.77 -10.79 -14.01
CA ASP A 613 -1.84 -11.90 -14.20
C ASP A 613 -0.68 -11.53 -15.13
N TYR A 614 -0.96 -10.80 -16.22
CA TYR A 614 0.08 -10.33 -17.14
C TYR A 614 1.04 -9.34 -16.46
N TYR A 615 0.53 -8.37 -15.69
CA TYR A 615 1.37 -7.40 -15.00
C TYR A 615 2.20 -8.01 -13.88
N ILE A 616 1.64 -8.97 -13.16
CA ILE A 616 2.38 -9.79 -12.17
C ILE A 616 3.53 -10.52 -12.88
N LYS A 617 3.22 -11.28 -13.95
CA LYS A 617 4.22 -12.05 -14.72
C LYS A 617 5.34 -11.20 -15.33
N THR A 618 5.08 -9.92 -15.61
CA THR A 618 6.05 -9.00 -16.21
C THR A 618 6.77 -8.13 -15.19
N GLY A 619 6.54 -8.33 -13.88
CA GLY A 619 7.19 -7.58 -12.80
C GLY A 619 6.86 -6.09 -12.78
N ARG A 620 5.71 -5.72 -13.35
CA ARG A 620 5.22 -4.33 -13.36
C ARG A 620 4.26 -4.04 -12.21
N MET A 621 3.99 -5.05 -11.39
CA MET A 621 3.07 -5.03 -10.26
C MET A 621 3.78 -5.47 -8.99
#